data_AF-A0A954RU83-F1
#
_entry.id   AF-A0A954RU83-F1
#
_cell.length_a   1.000
_cell.length_b   1.000
_cell.length_c   1.000
_cell.angle_alpha   90.00
_cell.angle_beta   90.00
_cell.angle_gamma   90.00
#
_symmetry.space_group_name_H-M   'P 1'
#
loop_
_entity.id
_entity.type
_entity.pdbx_description
1 polymer ?
#
loop_
_entity_poly.entity_id
_entity_poly.type
_entity_poly.pdbx_seq_one_letter_code
_entity_poly.pdbx_strand_id
1 'polypeptide(L)'
;ELRYPYPLKGQAAGEYASIPLAITRDGQLISNTAKITSVGPLRIEPNLDGPWSRDDTPLSVGSTPAIGLMALGQPSSVRLRVMNSQENATAGSTLSATMVQTAWLQCWLSSAARMDRAVYRVRSGADMLRFQLPPGEFSETIVLVDGQQVATTPAGRDLSVPLPRTAAAEYTIEIVLKHKSRPAPGAIAITAPQLAEAVGPNRFYWQFILPRSEHLLLTDRRLTSANAWVRRGGLWVRQSSELQASLERLTEASEQPPIPPGTNQYCFESIENLQRVDIRTISRSSLVYVASACALAIGLALLYIAPLRHPAMLLLLAVAMVAAGWLQPDAALLVSQAALLGLLLLSIAYLLALAIGIWTHRRGSWQWAARRNGESRSGIANPWREGSAPHTTIAVQNVLPAVTSESKH
;
A
#
# COMPACT_ATOMS: atom_id res chain seq x y z
N GLU A 1 -22.55 24.73 18.84
CA GLU A 1 -21.54 25.17 17.84
C GLU A 1 -21.95 24.63 16.47
N LEU A 2 -22.28 25.50 15.52
CA LEU A 2 -22.64 25.11 14.16
C LEU A 2 -21.43 25.31 13.25
N ARG A 3 -21.04 24.25 12.52
CA ARG A 3 -19.94 24.29 11.56
C ARG A 3 -20.50 23.99 10.18
N TYR A 4 -20.26 24.88 9.22
CA TYR A 4 -20.64 24.66 7.83
C TYR A 4 -19.57 25.23 6.88
N PRO A 5 -19.20 24.50 5.82
CA PRO A 5 -18.34 25.04 4.77
C PRO A 5 -19.12 26.06 3.94
N TYR A 6 -18.52 27.21 3.65
CA TYR A 6 -19.12 28.23 2.80
C TYR A 6 -18.30 28.41 1.51
N PRO A 7 -18.81 27.98 0.34
CA PRO A 7 -18.10 28.15 -0.92
C PRO A 7 -18.16 29.60 -1.38
N LEU A 8 -17.00 30.22 -1.63
CA LEU A 8 -16.92 31.54 -2.24
C LEU A 8 -17.19 31.40 -3.75
N LYS A 9 -18.28 31.98 -4.24
CA LYS A 9 -18.62 32.00 -5.67
C LYS A 9 -18.23 33.33 -6.28
N GLY A 10 -17.21 33.33 -7.15
CA GLY A 10 -17.00 34.34 -8.19
C GLY A 10 -16.89 35.81 -7.75
N GLN A 11 -16.49 36.08 -6.51
CA GLN A 11 -16.29 37.46 -6.06
C GLN A 11 -15.01 38.05 -6.63
N ALA A 12 -15.11 39.30 -7.09
CA ALA A 12 -13.96 40.08 -7.48
C ALA A 12 -13.03 40.26 -6.27
N ALA A 13 -11.71 40.18 -6.52
CA ALA A 13 -10.71 40.42 -5.49
C ALA A 13 -10.96 41.79 -4.83
N GLY A 14 -11.20 41.79 -3.51
CA GLY A 14 -11.40 43.02 -2.74
C GLY A 14 -12.83 43.31 -2.27
N GLU A 15 -13.84 42.56 -2.74
CA GLU A 15 -15.23 42.72 -2.28
C GLU A 15 -15.51 41.94 -0.98
N TYR A 16 -16.46 42.46 -0.18
CA TYR A 16 -16.93 41.79 1.03
C TYR A 16 -18.06 40.79 0.71
N ALA A 17 -17.85 39.52 1.05
CA ALA A 17 -18.86 38.48 1.07
C ALA A 17 -19.70 38.55 2.32
N SER A 18 -21.02 38.59 2.17
CA SER A 18 -21.95 38.39 3.28
C SER A 18 -22.20 36.89 3.47
N ILE A 19 -21.75 36.35 4.60
CA ILE A 19 -21.99 34.97 5.02
C ILE A 19 -23.20 34.98 5.96
N PRO A 20 -24.32 34.34 5.61
CA PRO A 20 -25.50 34.31 6.45
C PRO A 20 -25.25 33.45 7.69
N LEU A 21 -25.73 33.91 8.85
CA LEU A 21 -25.63 33.16 10.09
C LEU A 21 -26.94 32.43 10.39
N ALA A 22 -26.82 31.21 10.92
CA ALA A 22 -27.96 30.51 11.49
C ALA A 22 -28.34 31.19 12.81
N ILE A 23 -29.54 31.78 12.87
CA ILE A 23 -30.09 32.44 14.06
C ILE A 23 -31.20 31.55 14.64
N THR A 24 -31.27 31.45 15.96
CA THR A 24 -32.37 30.76 16.65
C THR A 24 -33.67 31.55 16.48
N ARG A 25 -34.73 30.88 16.02
CA ARG A 25 -36.05 31.51 15.80
C ARG A 25 -36.71 31.97 17.10
N ASP A 26 -36.52 31.19 18.16
CA ASP A 26 -37.13 31.41 19.47
C ASP A 26 -36.02 31.61 20.51
N GLY A 27 -36.02 32.76 21.20
CA GLY A 27 -35.07 33.11 22.26
C GLY A 27 -34.40 34.47 22.08
N GLN A 28 -34.02 35.08 23.21
CA GLN A 28 -33.25 36.34 23.22
C GLN A 28 -31.75 36.02 23.11
N LEU A 29 -31.15 36.32 21.95
CA LEU A 29 -29.72 36.11 21.73
C LEU A 29 -28.94 37.28 22.34
N ILE A 30 -28.12 36.99 23.34
CA ILE A 30 -27.33 37.99 24.08
C ILE A 30 -26.05 38.34 23.29
N SER A 31 -25.39 37.33 22.73
CA SER A 31 -24.16 37.48 21.96
C SER A 31 -24.02 36.39 20.90
N ASN A 32 -23.22 36.68 19.88
CA ASN A 32 -22.82 35.74 18.85
C ASN A 32 -21.29 35.72 18.74
N THR A 33 -20.70 34.53 18.66
CA THR A 33 -19.27 34.36 18.45
C THR A 33 -19.06 33.54 17.18
N ALA A 34 -18.19 34.03 16.31
CA ALA A 34 -17.86 33.37 15.06
C ALA A 34 -16.35 33.08 15.04
N LYS A 35 -16.01 31.86 14.63
CA LYS A 35 -14.63 31.43 14.43
C LYS A 35 -14.43 31.13 12.96
N ILE A 36 -13.51 31.84 12.32
CA ILE A 36 -13.29 31.74 10.89
C ILE A 36 -11.90 31.18 10.63
N THR A 37 -11.84 30.09 9.88
CA THR A 37 -10.59 29.46 9.41
C THR A 37 -10.57 29.52 7.90
N SER A 38 -9.49 30.04 7.31
CA SER A 38 -9.28 29.93 5.86
C SER A 38 -8.70 28.55 5.51
N VAL A 39 -9.11 28.02 4.37
CA VAL A 39 -8.50 26.85 3.75
C VAL A 39 -7.93 27.33 2.41
N GLY A 40 -6.60 27.30 2.26
CA GLY A 40 -5.93 27.81 1.05
C GLY A 40 -5.14 29.11 1.27
N PRO A 41 -4.58 29.72 0.21
CA PRO A 41 -3.79 30.97 0.25
C PRO A 41 -4.67 32.21 0.38
N LEU A 42 -5.74 32.12 1.17
CA LEU A 42 -6.76 33.16 1.29
C LEU A 42 -6.51 33.99 2.55
N ARG A 43 -6.32 35.29 2.38
CA ARG A 43 -6.33 36.26 3.48
C ARG A 43 -7.78 36.69 3.69
N ILE A 44 -8.31 36.39 4.87
CA ILE A 44 -9.66 36.79 5.26
C ILE A 44 -9.56 38.04 6.12
N GLU A 45 -10.26 39.10 5.72
CA GLU A 45 -10.43 40.30 6.51
C GLU A 45 -11.89 40.51 6.84
N PRO A 46 -12.28 40.51 8.13
CA PRO A 46 -13.64 40.84 8.53
C PRO A 46 -13.90 42.33 8.37
N ASN A 47 -15.13 42.68 7.96
CA ASN A 47 -15.60 44.04 8.02
C ASN A 47 -15.93 44.38 9.48
N LEU A 48 -15.13 45.25 10.09
CA LEU A 48 -15.31 45.70 11.48
C LEU A 48 -16.17 46.97 11.61
N ASP A 49 -16.67 47.54 10.51
CA ASP A 49 -17.57 48.69 10.52
C ASP A 49 -19.03 48.29 10.87
N GLY A 50 -19.25 47.04 11.27
CA GLY A 50 -20.55 46.46 11.59
C GLY A 50 -20.69 46.06 13.07
N PRO A 51 -21.66 45.22 13.42
CA PRO A 51 -21.89 44.78 14.81
C PRO A 51 -20.80 43.82 15.35
N TRP A 52 -19.79 43.51 14.53
CA TRP A 52 -18.72 42.56 14.84
C TRP A 52 -17.47 43.29 15.31
N SER A 53 -16.97 42.92 16.48
CA SER A 53 -15.63 43.25 16.95
C SER A 53 -14.71 42.03 16.88
N ARG A 54 -13.40 42.28 16.80
CA ARG A 54 -12.41 41.20 16.90
C ARG A 54 -12.40 40.69 18.34
N ASP A 55 -12.45 39.38 18.48
CA ASP A 55 -12.17 38.72 19.76
C ASP A 55 -10.66 38.44 19.79
N ASP A 56 -9.95 39.22 20.61
CA ASP A 56 -8.48 39.13 20.74
C ASP A 56 -8.05 37.94 21.60
N THR A 57 -9.00 37.12 22.06
CA THR A 57 -8.67 35.84 22.69
C THR A 57 -7.94 34.96 21.66
N PRO A 58 -6.69 34.53 21.92
CA PRO A 58 -5.94 33.72 20.96
C PRO A 58 -6.64 32.38 20.76
N LEU A 59 -7.19 32.17 19.56
CA LEU A 59 -8.00 31.01 19.25
C LEU A 59 -7.35 30.20 18.11
N SER A 60 -6.69 29.10 18.44
CA SER A 60 -6.24 28.11 17.45
C SER A 60 -7.33 27.05 17.22
N VAL A 61 -7.59 26.64 15.98
CA VAL A 61 -8.25 25.34 15.68
C VAL A 61 -7.18 24.43 15.11
N GLY A 62 -6.60 23.55 15.92
CA GLY A 62 -5.45 22.77 15.49
C GLY A 62 -4.27 23.67 15.10
N SER A 63 -3.70 23.47 13.91
CA SER A 63 -2.54 24.20 13.38
C SER A 63 -2.91 25.37 12.44
N THR A 64 -4.19 25.67 12.25
CA THR A 64 -4.63 26.72 11.32
C THR A 64 -4.97 28.01 12.07
N PRO A 65 -4.44 29.18 11.63
CA PRO A 65 -4.83 30.46 12.23
C PRO A 65 -6.34 30.68 12.06
N ALA A 66 -7.01 31.03 13.15
CA ALA A 66 -8.43 31.36 13.13
C ALA A 66 -8.65 32.79 13.59
N ILE A 67 -9.63 33.46 12.99
CA ILE A 67 -10.07 34.79 13.40
C ILE A 67 -11.28 34.61 14.31
N GLY A 68 -11.16 35.07 15.55
CA GLY A 68 -12.28 35.19 16.48
C GLY A 68 -13.03 36.50 16.24
N LEU A 69 -14.35 36.41 16.13
CA LEU A 69 -15.23 37.56 16.05
C LEU A 69 -16.33 37.43 17.10
N MET A 70 -16.70 38.56 17.70
CA MET A 70 -17.79 38.65 18.66
C MET A 70 -18.74 39.78 18.25
N ALA A 71 -20.03 39.58 18.44
CA ALA A 71 -21.05 40.60 18.24
C ALA A 71 -22.07 40.54 19.38
N LEU A 72 -22.50 41.71 19.84
CA LEU A 72 -23.64 41.84 20.75
C LEU A 72 -24.93 41.93 19.92
N GLY A 73 -25.96 41.18 20.32
CA GLY A 73 -27.25 41.14 19.60
C GLY A 73 -27.34 40.08 18.51
N GLN A 74 -28.22 40.30 17.51
CA GLN A 74 -28.60 39.32 16.47
C GLN A 74 -28.13 39.73 15.06
N PRO A 75 -26.81 39.74 14.77
CA PRO A 75 -26.35 39.93 13.41
C PRO A 75 -26.80 38.76 12.52
N SER A 76 -27.41 39.07 11.38
CA SER A 76 -27.86 38.07 10.40
C SER A 76 -26.77 37.60 9.44
N SER A 77 -25.64 38.31 9.40
CA SER A 77 -24.50 37.93 8.57
C SER A 77 -23.16 38.43 9.12
N VAL A 78 -22.09 37.78 8.67
CA VAL A 78 -20.71 38.28 8.79
C VAL A 78 -20.25 38.73 7.41
N ARG A 79 -19.72 39.94 7.30
CA ARG A 79 -19.12 40.42 6.05
C ARG A 79 -17.62 40.18 6.06
N LEU A 80 -17.13 39.33 5.15
CA LEU A 80 -15.74 38.94 5.04
C LEU A 80 -15.20 39.30 3.66
N ARG A 81 -14.11 40.04 3.62
CA ARG A 81 -13.34 40.23 2.40
C ARG A 81 -12.35 39.09 2.29
N VAL A 82 -12.38 38.39 1.16
CA VAL A 82 -11.44 37.33 0.88
C VAL A 82 -10.52 37.81 -0.22
N MET A 83 -9.24 37.93 0.12
CA MET A 83 -8.21 38.31 -0.83
C MET A 83 -7.38 37.09 -1.14
N ASN A 84 -7.17 36.86 -2.44
CA ASN A 84 -6.14 35.95 -2.85
C ASN A 84 -4.80 36.57 -2.47
N SER A 85 -4.06 35.97 -1.55
CA SER A 85 -2.74 36.46 -1.12
C SER A 85 -1.75 36.56 -2.30
N GLN A 86 -2.08 35.93 -3.44
CA GLN A 86 -1.28 35.93 -4.66
C GLN A 86 -1.40 37.20 -5.52
N GLU A 87 -2.50 37.96 -5.47
CA GLU A 87 -2.84 38.95 -6.53
C GLU A 87 -2.45 40.41 -6.19
N ASN A 88 -2.25 40.72 -4.90
CA ASN A 88 -1.87 42.05 -4.42
C ASN A 88 -0.50 42.07 -3.72
N ALA A 89 0.39 41.14 -4.04
CA ALA A 89 1.77 41.17 -3.54
C ALA A 89 2.55 42.33 -4.21
N THR A 90 2.33 43.56 -3.76
CA THR A 90 3.27 44.66 -3.97
C THR A 90 4.60 44.26 -3.32
N ALA A 91 5.73 44.75 -3.83
CA ALA A 91 7.10 44.38 -3.44
C ALA A 91 7.49 44.59 -1.94
N GLY A 92 6.53 44.85 -1.06
CA GLY A 92 6.68 44.88 0.40
C GLY A 92 5.57 44.16 1.18
N SER A 93 4.64 43.47 0.52
CA SER A 93 3.61 42.65 1.18
C SER A 93 4.22 41.31 1.57
N THR A 94 4.44 41.08 2.87
CA THR A 94 4.82 39.78 3.40
C THR A 94 3.75 38.75 3.02
N LEU A 95 4.09 37.80 2.14
CA LEU A 95 3.32 36.58 1.94
C LEU A 95 3.25 35.88 3.30
N SER A 96 2.20 36.16 4.09
CA SER A 96 2.10 35.63 5.46
C SER A 96 1.80 34.13 5.49
N ALA A 97 1.48 33.52 4.35
CA ALA A 97 1.23 32.08 4.26
C ALA A 97 2.26 31.44 3.32
N THR A 98 3.04 30.50 3.85
CA THR A 98 3.90 29.63 3.05
C THR A 98 3.03 28.65 2.26
N MET A 99 3.26 28.56 0.95
CA MET A 99 2.55 27.62 0.08
C MET A 99 3.53 26.61 -0.50
N VAL A 100 3.22 25.32 -0.37
CA VAL A 100 3.96 24.27 -1.08
C VAL A 100 3.32 24.09 -2.46
N GLN A 101 4.09 24.33 -3.51
CA GLN A 101 3.64 24.11 -4.88
C GLN A 101 3.70 22.62 -5.21
N THR A 102 4.88 22.02 -5.02
CA THR A 102 5.15 20.60 -5.30
C THR A 102 6.00 20.03 -4.19
N ALA A 103 5.69 18.81 -3.77
CA ALA A 103 6.55 18.04 -2.87
C ALA A 103 6.96 16.72 -3.53
N TRP A 104 8.19 16.31 -3.30
CA TRP A 104 8.70 15.01 -3.73
C TRP A 104 9.48 14.38 -2.59
N LEU A 105 9.12 13.16 -2.24
CA LEU A 105 9.83 12.36 -1.26
C LEU A 105 10.39 11.10 -1.91
N GLN A 106 11.71 10.99 -1.90
CA GLN A 106 12.44 9.79 -2.29
C GLN A 106 12.86 9.02 -1.03
N CYS A 107 12.51 7.74 -0.96
CA CYS A 107 13.00 6.81 0.05
C CYS A 107 13.86 5.76 -0.64
N TRP A 108 15.15 5.78 -0.33
CA TRP A 108 16.12 4.81 -0.81
C TRP A 108 16.44 3.81 0.31
N LEU A 109 15.99 2.57 0.11
CA LEU A 109 16.39 1.40 0.88
C LEU A 109 17.47 0.67 0.09
N SER A 110 18.71 0.65 0.58
CA SER A 110 19.77 -0.21 0.04
C SER A 110 19.73 -1.58 0.73
N SER A 111 20.75 -2.42 0.56
CA SER A 111 20.86 -3.66 1.35
C SER A 111 21.14 -3.38 2.83
N ALA A 112 21.84 -2.28 3.15
CA ALA A 112 22.38 -2.01 4.49
C ALA A 112 21.93 -0.68 5.11
N ALA A 113 21.48 0.28 4.31
CA ALA A 113 21.18 1.64 4.75
C ALA A 113 19.82 2.11 4.23
N ARG A 114 19.30 3.13 4.90
CA ARG A 114 18.13 3.90 4.45
C ARG A 114 18.51 5.37 4.35
N MET A 115 18.13 5.99 3.26
CA MET A 115 18.23 7.43 3.05
C MET A 115 16.89 7.94 2.53
N ASP A 116 16.38 9.00 3.14
CA ASP A 116 15.20 9.70 2.65
C ASP A 116 15.63 11.09 2.16
N ARG A 117 15.10 11.53 1.03
CA ARG A 117 15.30 12.88 0.49
C ARG A 117 13.94 13.49 0.24
N ALA A 118 13.62 14.53 0.98
CA ALA A 118 12.38 15.30 0.84
C ALA A 118 12.69 16.62 0.16
N VAL A 119 11.96 16.94 -0.90
CA VAL A 119 12.07 18.18 -1.65
C VAL A 119 10.73 18.90 -1.61
N TYR A 120 10.76 20.17 -1.24
CA TYR A 120 9.60 21.05 -1.20
C TYR A 120 9.90 22.28 -2.05
N ARG A 121 9.17 22.42 -3.14
CA ARG A 121 9.12 23.69 -3.88
C ARG A 121 8.07 24.56 -3.23
N VAL A 122 8.50 25.66 -2.63
CA VAL A 122 7.65 26.52 -1.79
C VAL A 122 7.69 27.96 -2.26
N ARG A 123 6.59 28.66 -2.02
CA ARG A 123 6.53 30.11 -2.13
C ARG A 123 6.24 30.70 -0.76
N SER A 124 7.12 31.56 -0.25
CA SER A 124 7.08 32.05 1.12
C SER A 124 7.62 33.46 1.22
N GLY A 125 6.99 34.31 2.04
CA GLY A 125 7.56 35.60 2.44
C GLY A 125 8.25 35.53 3.80
N ALA A 126 8.32 34.36 4.43
CA ALA A 126 8.94 34.17 5.72
C ALA A 126 10.47 34.15 5.60
N ASP A 127 11.16 34.69 6.59
CA ASP A 127 12.62 34.58 6.69
C ASP A 127 13.08 33.20 7.21
N MET A 128 12.14 32.38 7.70
CA MET A 128 12.41 31.09 8.31
C MET A 128 11.24 30.14 8.11
N LEU A 129 11.55 28.90 7.74
CA LEU A 129 10.60 27.80 7.69
C LEU A 129 10.87 26.81 8.82
N ARG A 130 9.80 26.23 9.37
CA ARG A 130 9.90 25.22 10.44
C ARG A 130 9.43 23.88 9.91
N PHE A 131 10.28 22.87 10.03
CA PHE A 131 9.96 21.50 9.66
C PHE A 131 9.93 20.62 10.90
N GLN A 132 8.96 19.70 10.97
CA GLN A 132 8.98 18.57 11.88
C GLN A 132 9.58 17.36 11.17
N LEU A 133 10.72 16.90 11.66
CA LEU A 133 11.39 15.70 11.18
C LEU A 133 10.58 14.44 11.57
N PRO A 134 10.64 13.39 10.73
CA PRO A 134 10.01 12.12 11.05
C PRO A 134 10.64 11.50 12.30
N PRO A 135 9.91 10.61 13.01
CA PRO A 135 10.50 9.87 14.11
C PRO A 135 11.61 8.94 13.58
N GLY A 136 12.73 8.90 14.27
CA GLY A 136 13.86 8.05 13.91
C GLY A 136 15.19 8.61 14.41
N GLU A 137 16.22 7.79 14.32
CA GLU A 137 17.60 8.22 14.56
C GLU A 137 18.32 8.41 13.25
N PHE A 138 18.84 9.62 13.05
CA PHE A 138 19.60 9.99 11.86
C PHE A 138 21.09 10.00 12.19
N SER A 139 21.91 9.44 11.31
CA SER A 139 23.36 9.60 11.35
C SER A 139 23.77 10.97 10.79
N GLU A 140 22.98 11.50 9.86
CA GLU A 140 23.24 12.77 9.20
C GLU A 140 21.93 13.41 8.73
N THR A 141 21.85 14.74 8.82
CA THR A 141 20.77 15.56 8.26
C THR A 141 21.40 16.68 7.46
N ILE A 142 21.13 16.72 6.16
CA ILE A 142 21.63 17.75 5.25
C ILE A 142 20.44 18.54 4.76
N VAL A 143 20.54 19.88 4.85
CA VAL A 143 19.50 20.79 4.37
C VAL A 143 20.09 21.66 3.27
N LEU A 144 19.40 21.73 2.14
CA LEU A 144 19.74 22.63 1.05
C LEU A 144 18.58 23.59 0.80
N VAL A 145 18.92 24.83 0.49
CA VAL A 145 18.00 25.86 -0.01
C VAL A 145 18.53 26.29 -1.36
N ASP A 146 17.73 26.09 -2.41
CA ASP A 146 18.09 26.38 -3.80
C ASP A 146 19.43 25.73 -4.22
N GLY A 147 19.63 24.49 -3.78
CA GLY A 147 20.84 23.69 -4.04
C GLY A 147 22.06 24.09 -3.20
N GLN A 148 21.98 25.12 -2.34
CA GLN A 148 23.06 25.50 -1.44
C GLN A 148 22.82 24.90 -0.05
N GLN A 149 23.84 24.22 0.49
CA GLN A 149 23.75 23.66 1.83
C GLN A 149 23.69 24.77 2.88
N VAL A 150 22.70 24.70 3.77
CA VAL A 150 22.50 25.65 4.86
C VAL A 150 22.80 24.98 6.19
N ALA A 151 23.57 25.65 7.03
CA ALA A 151 23.85 25.18 8.39
C ALA A 151 22.54 25.23 9.20
N THR A 152 22.08 24.06 9.61
CA THR A 152 20.89 23.91 10.45
C THR A 152 21.23 22.94 11.58
N THR A 153 20.68 23.19 12.77
CA THR A 153 20.83 22.30 13.92
C THR A 153 19.43 21.88 14.37
N PRO A 154 19.04 20.61 14.18
CA PRO A 154 17.76 20.12 14.65
C PRO A 154 17.66 20.24 16.18
N ALA A 155 16.59 20.83 16.68
CA ALA A 155 16.22 20.82 18.09
C ALA A 155 15.27 19.64 18.33
N GLY A 156 15.83 18.45 18.56
CA GLY A 156 15.04 17.22 18.61
C GLY A 156 14.42 16.91 17.24
N ARG A 157 13.11 17.07 17.10
CA ARG A 157 12.39 16.88 15.82
C ARG A 157 12.11 18.18 15.09
N ASP A 158 12.35 19.33 15.71
CA ASP A 158 12.09 20.62 15.08
C ASP A 158 13.33 21.10 14.33
N LEU A 159 13.18 21.40 13.06
CA LEU A 159 14.22 21.87 12.17
C LEU A 159 13.84 23.25 11.65
N SER A 160 14.64 24.26 11.98
CA SER A 160 14.45 25.62 11.46
C SER A 160 15.38 25.86 10.27
N VAL A 161 14.81 26.27 9.15
CA VAL A 161 15.53 26.51 7.88
C VAL A 161 15.44 28.00 7.55
N PRO A 162 16.54 28.76 7.59
CA PRO A 162 16.52 30.17 7.20
C PRO A 162 16.39 30.29 5.68
N LEU A 163 15.61 31.26 5.22
CA LEU A 163 15.43 31.57 3.81
C LEU A 163 16.22 32.84 3.43
N PRO A 164 16.93 32.86 2.30
CA PRO A 164 17.54 34.08 1.82
C PRO A 164 16.44 35.05 1.36
N ARG A 165 16.51 36.32 1.76
CA ARG A 165 15.57 37.34 1.27
C ARG A 165 15.80 37.60 -0.22
N THR A 166 14.99 37.00 -1.08
CA THR A 166 15.04 37.16 -2.53
C THR A 166 13.74 37.80 -3.03
N ALA A 167 13.81 38.51 -4.16
CA ALA A 167 12.63 39.18 -4.73
C ALA A 167 11.58 38.19 -5.27
N ALA A 168 11.99 36.96 -5.60
CA ALA A 168 11.13 35.95 -6.21
C ALA A 168 10.21 35.24 -5.18
N ALA A 169 10.58 35.23 -3.89
CA ALA A 169 9.85 34.54 -2.82
C ALA A 169 9.54 33.05 -3.09
N GLU A 170 10.23 32.43 -4.06
CA GLU A 170 10.18 31.00 -4.39
C GLU A 170 11.49 30.36 -3.96
N TYR A 171 11.38 29.18 -3.35
CA TYR A 171 12.51 28.44 -2.80
C TYR A 171 12.30 26.94 -3.01
N THR A 172 13.40 26.24 -3.26
CA THR A 172 13.45 24.78 -3.21
C THR A 172 14.18 24.34 -1.95
N ILE A 173 13.46 23.69 -1.05
CA ILE A 173 14.01 23.17 0.20
C ILE A 173 14.22 21.67 0.05
N GLU A 174 15.45 21.22 0.24
CA GLU A 174 15.80 19.81 0.25
C GLU A 174 16.27 19.38 1.63
N ILE A 175 15.71 18.29 2.12
CA ILE A 175 16.08 17.69 3.40
C ILE A 175 16.48 16.24 3.14
N VAL A 176 17.76 15.94 3.28
CA VAL A 176 18.32 14.59 3.17
C VAL A 176 18.54 14.03 4.58
N LEU A 177 17.89 12.91 4.86
CA LEU A 177 17.93 12.19 6.11
C LEU A 177 18.61 10.83 5.91
N LYS A 178 19.81 10.66 6.48
CA LYS A 178 20.47 9.35 6.53
C LYS A 178 20.10 8.68 7.85
N HIS A 179 19.38 7.57 7.77
CA HIS A 179 18.96 6.84 8.96
C HIS A 179 20.11 5.97 9.48
N LYS A 180 20.24 5.84 10.80
CA LYS A 180 21.26 4.96 11.41
C LYS A 180 21.01 3.48 11.12
N SER A 181 19.77 3.09 10.90
CA SER A 181 19.39 1.71 10.63
C SER A 181 18.40 1.60 9.47
N ARG A 182 18.46 0.46 8.79
CA ARG A 182 17.51 0.09 7.75
C ARG A 182 16.43 -0.83 8.36
N PRO A 183 15.13 -0.58 8.11
CA PRO A 183 14.08 -1.52 8.49
C PRO A 183 14.22 -2.85 7.72
N ALA A 184 13.88 -3.97 8.37
CA ALA A 184 13.81 -5.26 7.70
C ALA A 184 12.70 -5.27 6.63
N PRO A 185 12.82 -6.12 5.58
CA PRO A 185 11.74 -6.30 4.61
C PRO A 185 10.42 -6.69 5.31
N GLY A 186 9.32 -6.09 4.89
CA GLY A 186 8.01 -6.32 5.50
C GLY A 186 7.16 -5.05 5.53
N ALA A 187 6.38 -4.87 6.60
CA ALA A 187 5.59 -3.65 6.79
C ALA A 187 6.49 -2.50 7.26
N ILE A 188 6.57 -1.44 6.47
CA ILE A 188 7.41 -0.27 6.72
C ILE A 188 6.53 0.97 6.68
N ALA A 189 6.60 1.76 7.75
CA ALA A 189 5.98 3.08 7.82
C ALA A 189 7.02 4.14 7.50
N ILE A 190 6.73 4.98 6.50
CA ILE A 190 7.61 6.06 6.07
C ILE A 190 6.88 7.37 6.31
N THR A 191 7.52 8.27 7.04
CA THR A 191 6.97 9.58 7.40
C THR A 191 7.83 10.65 6.73
N ALA A 192 7.18 11.60 6.08
CA ALA A 192 7.83 12.75 5.46
C ALA A 192 8.17 13.81 6.52
N PRO A 193 9.22 14.63 6.32
CA PRO A 193 9.33 15.90 7.02
C PRO A 193 8.04 16.72 6.82
N GLN A 194 7.60 17.41 7.85
CA GLN A 194 6.35 18.19 7.78
C GLN A 194 6.69 19.67 7.86
N LEU A 195 6.36 20.42 6.81
CA LEU A 195 6.47 21.88 6.86
C LEU A 195 5.32 22.43 7.70
N ALA A 196 5.65 23.08 8.82
CA ALA A 196 4.67 23.74 9.68
C ALA A 196 4.07 24.96 8.96
N GLU A 197 2.79 25.23 9.26
CA GLU A 197 2.10 26.45 8.83
C GLU A 197 2.01 26.66 7.30
N ALA A 198 2.23 25.60 6.51
CA ALA A 198 2.13 25.65 5.06
C ALA A 198 0.81 25.11 4.51
N VAL A 199 0.37 25.74 3.42
CA VAL A 199 -0.78 25.31 2.62
C VAL A 199 -0.29 24.47 1.43
N GLY A 200 -0.95 23.35 1.15
CA GLY A 200 -0.57 22.43 0.06
C GLY A 200 0.27 21.24 0.54
N PRO A 201 0.81 20.41 -0.37
CA PRO A 201 1.14 20.70 -1.76
C PRO A 201 0.00 20.51 -2.77
N ASN A 202 0.12 21.16 -3.94
CA ASN A 202 -0.78 20.90 -5.08
C ASN A 202 -0.49 19.55 -5.75
N ARG A 203 0.75 19.06 -5.68
CA ARG A 203 1.17 17.75 -6.17
C ARG A 203 2.20 17.13 -5.24
N PHE A 204 2.00 15.87 -4.87
CA PHE A 204 2.92 15.12 -4.03
C PHE A 204 3.41 13.87 -4.76
N TYR A 205 4.73 13.73 -4.92
CA TYR A 205 5.37 12.55 -5.49
C TYR A 205 6.07 11.71 -4.41
N TRP A 206 5.88 10.40 -4.46
CA TRP A 206 6.57 9.43 -3.61
C TRP A 206 7.37 8.47 -4.48
N GLN A 207 8.68 8.44 -4.30
CA GLN A 207 9.57 7.53 -5.00
C GLN A 207 10.21 6.55 -4.02
N PHE A 208 10.00 5.25 -4.22
CA PHE A 208 10.65 4.19 -3.46
C PHE A 208 11.71 3.50 -4.32
N ILE A 209 12.93 3.44 -3.81
CA ILE A 209 14.06 2.74 -4.42
C ILE A 209 14.42 1.57 -3.51
N LEU A 210 14.24 0.35 -4.02
CA LEU A 210 14.49 -0.90 -3.31
C LEU A 210 15.70 -1.62 -3.93
N PRO A 211 16.42 -2.45 -3.15
CA PRO A 211 17.45 -3.29 -3.73
C PRO A 211 16.83 -4.31 -4.70
N ARG A 212 17.65 -4.83 -5.63
CA ARG A 212 17.21 -5.84 -6.62
C ARG A 212 16.51 -7.05 -6.01
N SER A 213 16.90 -7.40 -4.79
CA SER A 213 16.41 -8.54 -4.04
C SER A 213 15.11 -8.28 -3.30
N GLU A 214 14.51 -7.10 -3.41
CA GLU A 214 13.30 -6.72 -2.67
C GLU A 214 12.29 -6.04 -3.60
N HIS A 215 11.02 -6.40 -3.42
CA HIS A 215 9.93 -5.89 -4.22
C HIS A 215 8.88 -5.21 -3.35
N LEU A 216 8.29 -4.14 -3.89
CA LEU A 216 7.12 -3.50 -3.31
C LEU A 216 5.88 -4.38 -3.61
N LEU A 217 5.24 -4.86 -2.55
CA LEU A 217 4.09 -5.77 -2.63
C LEU A 217 2.77 -5.00 -2.52
N LEU A 218 2.70 -4.09 -1.55
CA LEU A 218 1.54 -3.24 -1.30
C LEU A 218 2.01 -1.83 -0.96
N THR A 219 1.19 -0.86 -1.30
CA THR A 219 1.37 0.56 -0.99
C THR A 219 0.08 1.12 -0.40
N ASP A 220 0.16 2.33 0.16
CA ASP A 220 -0.99 3.04 0.68
C ASP A 220 -2.02 3.30 -0.44
N ARG A 221 -3.31 3.09 -0.15
CA ARG A 221 -4.39 3.23 -1.14
C ARG A 221 -4.59 4.67 -1.61
N ARG A 222 -4.05 5.64 -0.87
CA ARG A 222 -4.07 7.07 -1.23
C ARG A 222 -3.03 7.42 -2.30
N LEU A 223 -2.12 6.50 -2.61
CA LEU A 223 -1.12 6.67 -3.66
C LEU A 223 -1.60 6.08 -4.99
N THR A 224 -1.55 6.90 -6.03
CA THR A 224 -1.80 6.45 -7.41
C THR A 224 -0.47 6.11 -8.07
N SER A 225 -0.41 4.99 -8.80
CA SER A 225 0.84 4.55 -9.42
C SER A 225 1.22 5.42 -10.61
N ALA A 226 2.41 6.00 -10.59
CA ALA A 226 3.05 6.67 -11.73
C ALA A 226 4.10 5.73 -12.36
N ASN A 227 3.72 4.46 -12.60
CA ASN A 227 4.60 3.47 -13.21
C ASN A 227 3.95 2.88 -14.45
N ALA A 228 4.78 2.52 -15.43
CA ALA A 228 4.35 1.83 -16.64
C ALA A 228 4.96 0.43 -16.71
N TRP A 229 4.19 -0.52 -17.22
CA TRP A 229 4.71 -1.84 -17.59
C TRP A 229 5.30 -1.76 -18.98
N VAL A 230 6.60 -2.00 -19.09
CA VAL A 230 7.33 -1.98 -20.35
C VAL A 230 7.87 -3.37 -20.62
N ARG A 231 7.70 -3.85 -21.84
CA ARG A 231 8.29 -5.10 -22.28
C ARG A 231 9.79 -4.90 -22.53
N ARG A 232 10.64 -5.58 -21.76
CA ARG A 232 12.09 -5.67 -22.02
C ARG A 232 12.45 -7.10 -22.40
N GLY A 233 12.69 -7.31 -23.69
CA GLY A 233 12.91 -8.64 -24.26
C GLY A 233 11.66 -9.52 -24.14
N GLY A 234 11.81 -10.69 -23.53
CA GLY A 234 10.72 -11.64 -23.28
C GLY A 234 9.88 -11.36 -22.02
N LEU A 235 10.28 -10.39 -21.19
CA LEU A 235 9.67 -10.16 -19.87
C LEU A 235 9.06 -8.76 -19.78
N TRP A 236 7.97 -8.68 -19.02
CA TRP A 236 7.41 -7.40 -18.58
C TRP A 236 8.13 -6.93 -17.34
N VAL A 237 8.62 -5.71 -17.38
CA VAL A 237 9.34 -5.07 -16.28
C VAL A 237 8.62 -3.78 -15.92
N ARG A 238 8.48 -3.54 -14.62
CA ARG A 238 7.96 -2.28 -14.11
C ARG A 238 9.03 -1.20 -14.28
N GLN A 239 8.66 -0.11 -14.94
CA GLN A 239 9.53 1.06 -15.07
C GLN A 239 8.77 2.28 -14.56
N SER A 240 9.41 3.07 -13.69
CA SER A 240 8.88 4.37 -13.27
C SER A 240 8.70 5.25 -14.50
N SER A 241 7.51 5.83 -14.70
CA SER A 241 7.28 6.74 -15.82
C SER A 241 8.02 8.06 -15.60
N GLU A 242 8.13 8.48 -14.34
CA GLU A 242 8.94 9.61 -13.92
C GLU A 242 10.31 9.13 -13.45
N LEU A 243 11.36 9.50 -14.19
CA LEU A 243 12.74 9.27 -13.78
C LEU A 243 13.15 10.30 -12.73
N GLN A 244 14.14 9.97 -11.91
CA GLN A 244 14.69 10.90 -10.90
C GLN A 244 15.01 12.26 -11.49
N ALA A 245 15.68 12.30 -12.66
CA ALA A 245 16.02 13.55 -13.34
C ALA A 245 14.81 14.37 -13.82
N SER A 246 13.64 13.73 -14.02
CA SER A 246 12.39 14.46 -14.32
C SER A 246 11.82 15.09 -13.05
N LEU A 247 11.82 14.35 -11.94
CA LEU A 247 11.37 14.87 -10.64
C LEU A 247 12.27 16.00 -10.14
N GLU A 248 13.60 15.85 -10.28
CA GLU A 248 14.57 16.90 -9.95
C GLU A 248 14.29 18.18 -10.73
N ARG A 249 14.06 18.09 -12.05
CA ARG A 249 13.69 19.25 -12.87
C ARG A 249 12.33 19.84 -12.50
N LEU A 250 11.34 19.00 -12.21
CA LEU A 250 9.99 19.44 -11.83
C LEU A 250 9.99 20.21 -10.50
N THR A 251 10.81 19.76 -9.54
CA THR A 251 10.91 20.38 -8.21
C THR A 251 12.05 21.38 -8.10
N GLU A 252 12.83 21.62 -9.16
CA GLU A 252 14.07 22.40 -9.14
C GLU A 252 15.05 21.94 -8.05
N ALA A 253 15.08 20.63 -7.80
CA ALA A 253 16.00 20.02 -6.84
C ALA A 253 17.41 19.94 -7.44
N SER A 254 18.41 19.86 -6.58
CA SER A 254 19.79 19.55 -6.95
C SER A 254 19.87 18.25 -7.76
N GLU A 255 20.73 18.24 -8.75
CA GLU A 255 20.98 17.02 -9.52
C GLU A 255 21.77 16.03 -8.67
N GLN A 256 21.26 14.80 -8.53
CA GLN A 256 21.97 13.73 -7.85
C GLN A 256 22.49 12.71 -8.87
N PRO A 257 23.52 11.92 -8.51
CA PRO A 257 23.98 10.82 -9.33
C PRO A 257 22.80 9.90 -9.73
N PRO A 258 22.82 9.36 -10.95
CA PRO A 258 21.75 8.49 -11.41
C PRO A 258 21.65 7.25 -10.51
N ILE A 259 20.41 6.81 -10.28
CA ILE A 259 20.15 5.63 -9.46
C ILE A 259 20.86 4.42 -10.08
N PRO A 260 21.65 3.65 -9.30
CA PRO A 260 22.40 2.51 -9.82
C PRO A 260 21.52 1.52 -10.59
N PRO A 261 22.04 0.98 -11.72
CA PRO A 261 21.30 -0.01 -12.51
C PRO A 261 21.04 -1.27 -11.67
N GLY A 262 19.85 -1.85 -11.84
CA GLY A 262 19.43 -3.07 -11.14
C GLY A 262 18.72 -2.84 -9.82
N THR A 263 18.50 -1.59 -9.40
CA THR A 263 17.56 -1.24 -8.33
C THR A 263 16.11 -1.31 -8.83
N ASN A 264 15.17 -1.61 -7.95
CA ASN A 264 13.74 -1.56 -8.25
C ASN A 264 13.22 -0.17 -7.87
N GLN A 265 12.64 0.55 -8.82
CA GLN A 265 12.15 1.92 -8.63
C GLN A 265 10.64 1.97 -8.80
N TYR A 266 9.97 2.64 -7.87
CA TYR A 266 8.52 2.78 -7.84
C TYR A 266 8.17 4.24 -7.60
N CYS A 267 7.44 4.88 -8.52
CA CYS A 267 6.94 6.24 -8.34
C CYS A 267 5.42 6.25 -8.16
N PHE A 268 4.95 7.14 -7.29
CA PHE A 268 3.55 7.34 -6.98
C PHE A 268 3.24 8.82 -6.90
N GLU A 269 2.01 9.17 -7.23
CA GLU A 269 1.45 10.52 -7.11
C GLU A 269 0.30 10.52 -6.10
N SER A 270 0.16 11.62 -5.38
CA SER A 270 -0.96 11.92 -4.49
C SER A 270 -1.36 13.39 -4.63
N ILE A 271 -2.67 13.61 -4.53
CA ILE A 271 -3.28 14.94 -4.46
C ILE A 271 -3.34 15.42 -2.99
N GLU A 272 -3.29 14.48 -2.04
CA GLU A 272 -3.25 14.78 -0.61
C GLU A 272 -1.82 14.98 -0.11
N ASN A 273 -1.67 15.85 0.90
CA ASN A 273 -0.44 15.95 1.68
C ASN A 273 -0.30 14.73 2.61
N LEU A 274 0.30 13.65 2.09
CA LEU A 274 0.51 12.43 2.85
C LEU A 274 1.72 12.58 3.75
N GLN A 275 1.46 12.81 5.04
CA GLN A 275 2.51 12.87 6.06
C GLN A 275 3.18 11.51 6.31
N ARG A 276 2.40 10.43 6.16
CA ARG A 276 2.83 9.06 6.40
C ARG A 276 2.23 8.12 5.38
N VAL A 277 3.07 7.24 4.86
CA VAL A 277 2.72 6.16 3.93
C VAL A 277 3.17 4.84 4.53
N ASP A 278 2.26 3.87 4.55
CA ASP A 278 2.59 2.50 4.92
C ASP A 278 2.79 1.66 3.65
N ILE A 279 3.97 1.06 3.53
CA ILE A 279 4.31 0.15 2.44
C ILE A 279 4.54 -1.25 2.97
N ARG A 280 4.37 -2.25 2.10
CA ARG A 280 4.84 -3.61 2.37
C ARG A 280 5.82 -4.06 1.31
N THR A 281 7.00 -4.46 1.75
CA THR A 281 8.04 -5.03 0.91
C THR A 281 8.20 -6.52 1.19
N ILE A 282 8.74 -7.24 0.21
CA ILE A 282 9.06 -8.66 0.34
C ILE A 282 10.38 -8.96 -0.35
N SER A 283 11.18 -9.83 0.27
CA SER A 283 12.38 -10.34 -0.37
C SER A 283 12.02 -11.24 -1.56
N ARG A 284 12.83 -11.22 -2.60
CA ARG A 284 12.66 -12.05 -3.80
C ARG A 284 12.69 -13.55 -3.46
N SER A 285 13.54 -13.97 -2.52
CA SER A 285 13.60 -15.37 -2.09
C SER A 285 12.33 -15.79 -1.37
N SER A 286 11.81 -14.96 -0.45
CA SER A 286 10.53 -15.20 0.23
C SER A 286 9.37 -15.28 -0.77
N LEU A 287 9.34 -14.37 -1.75
CA LEU A 287 8.32 -14.38 -2.79
C LEU A 287 8.36 -15.66 -3.62
N VAL A 288 9.54 -16.06 -4.11
CA VAL A 288 9.73 -17.31 -4.88
C VAL A 288 9.34 -18.52 -4.05
N TYR A 289 9.78 -18.59 -2.79
CA TYR A 289 9.47 -19.69 -1.89
C TYR A 289 7.97 -19.83 -1.66
N VAL A 290 7.29 -18.74 -1.26
CA VAL A 290 5.84 -18.75 -0.98
C VAL A 290 5.05 -19.07 -2.25
N ALA A 291 5.34 -18.41 -3.37
CA ALA A 291 4.63 -18.66 -4.63
C ALA A 291 4.83 -20.10 -5.13
N SER A 292 6.05 -20.63 -5.04
CA SER A 292 6.36 -22.02 -5.44
C SER A 292 5.70 -23.02 -4.52
N ALA A 293 5.72 -22.79 -3.19
CA ALA A 293 5.08 -23.66 -2.21
C ALA A 293 3.55 -23.69 -2.42
N CYS A 294 2.91 -22.55 -2.65
CA CYS A 294 1.50 -22.47 -2.98
C CYS A 294 1.16 -23.20 -4.29
N ALA A 295 1.93 -22.94 -5.36
CA ALA A 295 1.72 -23.61 -6.65
C ALA A 295 1.86 -25.13 -6.55
N LEU A 296 2.88 -25.61 -5.83
CA LEU A 296 3.11 -27.03 -5.60
C LEU A 296 2.00 -27.64 -4.74
N ALA A 297 1.58 -26.99 -3.65
CA ALA A 297 0.51 -27.47 -2.79
C ALA A 297 -0.82 -27.58 -3.54
N ILE A 298 -1.18 -26.58 -4.35
CA ILE A 298 -2.37 -26.61 -5.21
C ILE A 298 -2.27 -27.76 -6.21
N GLY A 299 -1.12 -27.89 -6.88
CA GLY A 299 -0.88 -28.97 -7.84
C GLY A 299 -0.99 -30.37 -7.23
N LEU A 300 -0.42 -30.57 -6.05
CA LEU A 300 -0.53 -31.83 -5.30
C LEU A 300 -1.96 -32.07 -4.82
N ALA A 301 -2.67 -31.05 -4.35
CA ALA A 301 -4.08 -31.17 -3.98
C ALA A 301 -4.93 -31.63 -5.17
N LEU A 302 -4.73 -31.03 -6.35
CA LEU A 302 -5.38 -31.49 -7.60
C LEU A 302 -4.98 -32.93 -7.96
N LEU A 303 -3.75 -33.35 -7.66
CA LEU A 303 -3.27 -34.70 -7.93
C LEU A 303 -3.78 -35.74 -6.92
N TYR A 304 -4.04 -35.41 -5.66
CA TYR A 304 -4.41 -36.43 -4.67
C TYR A 304 -5.87 -36.37 -4.21
N ILE A 305 -6.54 -35.23 -4.35
CA ILE A 305 -7.90 -35.03 -3.86
C ILE A 305 -8.88 -35.06 -5.05
N ALA A 306 -9.54 -36.20 -5.26
CA ALA A 306 -10.43 -36.42 -6.41
C ALA A 306 -11.54 -35.35 -6.58
N PRO A 307 -12.20 -34.84 -5.52
CA PRO A 307 -13.19 -33.76 -5.66
C PRO A 307 -12.66 -32.47 -6.26
N LEU A 308 -11.37 -32.13 -6.05
CA LEU A 308 -10.78 -30.89 -6.56
C LEU A 308 -10.56 -30.93 -8.08
N ARG A 309 -10.62 -32.11 -8.71
CA ARG A 309 -10.47 -32.29 -10.15
C ARG A 309 -11.75 -32.00 -10.94
N HIS A 310 -12.85 -31.69 -10.26
CA HIS A 310 -14.11 -31.38 -10.94
C HIS A 310 -13.94 -30.11 -11.82
N PRO A 311 -14.41 -30.10 -13.08
CA PRO A 311 -14.18 -28.97 -14.00
C PRO A 311 -14.72 -27.64 -13.44
N ALA A 312 -15.81 -27.68 -12.69
CA ALA A 312 -16.36 -26.50 -12.02
C ALA A 312 -15.40 -25.89 -10.98
N MET A 313 -14.67 -26.72 -10.22
CA MET A 313 -13.69 -26.23 -9.23
C MET A 313 -12.47 -25.62 -9.90
N LEU A 314 -12.00 -26.21 -11.00
CA LEU A 314 -10.92 -25.65 -11.80
C LEU A 314 -11.31 -24.30 -12.41
N LEU A 315 -12.54 -24.20 -12.92
CA LEU A 315 -13.08 -22.95 -13.44
C LEU A 315 -13.16 -21.88 -12.33
N LEU A 316 -13.67 -22.24 -11.15
CA LEU A 316 -13.75 -21.33 -10.00
C LEU A 316 -12.37 -20.84 -9.57
N LEU A 317 -11.37 -21.74 -9.52
CA LEU A 317 -9.99 -21.37 -9.21
C LEU A 317 -9.40 -20.44 -10.28
N ALA A 318 -9.62 -20.73 -11.56
CA ALA A 318 -9.15 -19.88 -12.66
C ALA A 318 -9.78 -18.49 -12.60
N VAL A 319 -11.10 -18.39 -12.38
CA VAL A 319 -11.81 -17.12 -12.21
C VAL A 319 -11.27 -16.34 -11.01
N ALA A 320 -11.04 -17.01 -9.88
CA ALA A 320 -10.48 -16.39 -8.68
C ALA A 320 -9.06 -15.83 -8.93
N MET A 321 -8.22 -16.57 -9.66
CA MET A 321 -6.88 -16.10 -10.04
C MET A 321 -6.93 -14.89 -10.98
N VAL A 322 -7.83 -14.90 -11.96
CA VAL A 322 -8.03 -13.76 -12.87
C VAL A 322 -8.55 -12.54 -12.11
N ALA A 323 -9.52 -12.71 -11.21
CA ALA A 323 -10.05 -11.63 -10.38
C ALA A 323 -8.97 -11.04 -9.46
N ALA A 324 -8.15 -11.88 -8.83
CA ALA A 324 -7.00 -11.44 -8.03
C ALA A 324 -5.97 -10.69 -8.90
N GLY A 325 -5.72 -11.16 -10.12
CA GLY A 325 -4.87 -10.50 -11.10
C GLY A 325 -5.38 -9.12 -11.51
N TRP A 326 -6.70 -8.96 -11.64
CA TRP A 326 -7.32 -7.68 -11.97
C TRP A 326 -7.24 -6.66 -10.82
N LEU A 327 -7.41 -7.14 -9.57
CA LEU A 327 -7.33 -6.29 -8.38
C LEU A 327 -5.90 -5.81 -8.06
N GLN A 328 -4.90 -6.62 -8.41
CA GLN A 328 -3.49 -6.37 -8.10
C GLN A 328 -2.60 -6.79 -9.29
N PRO A 329 -2.67 -6.06 -10.43
CA PRO A 329 -1.95 -6.44 -11.64
C PRO A 329 -0.44 -6.50 -11.39
N ASP A 330 0.07 -5.61 -10.54
CA ASP A 330 1.48 -5.53 -10.21
C ASP A 330 1.99 -6.76 -9.47
N ALA A 331 1.26 -7.21 -8.43
CA ALA A 331 1.64 -8.37 -7.65
C ALA A 331 1.44 -9.67 -8.43
N ALA A 332 0.38 -9.75 -9.25
CA ALA A 332 0.05 -10.95 -10.02
C ALA A 332 1.15 -11.35 -11.01
N LEU A 333 1.78 -10.37 -11.67
CA LEU A 333 2.87 -10.64 -12.60
C LEU A 333 4.12 -11.18 -11.88
N LEU A 334 4.45 -10.59 -10.72
CA LEU A 334 5.55 -11.07 -9.87
C LEU A 334 5.30 -12.49 -9.35
N VAL A 335 4.09 -12.76 -8.86
CA VAL A 335 3.69 -14.10 -8.37
C VAL A 335 3.70 -15.12 -9.51
N SER A 336 3.24 -14.76 -10.71
CA SER A 336 3.24 -15.65 -11.86
C SER A 336 4.65 -16.10 -12.26
N GLN A 337 5.61 -15.16 -12.27
CA GLN A 337 7.02 -15.50 -12.52
C GLN A 337 7.61 -16.36 -11.40
N ALA A 338 7.28 -16.04 -10.15
CA ALA A 338 7.74 -16.76 -8.97
C ALA A 338 7.18 -18.19 -8.89
N ALA A 339 5.98 -18.43 -9.42
CA ALA A 339 5.31 -19.74 -9.43
C ALA A 339 5.86 -20.72 -10.47
N LEU A 340 6.62 -20.26 -11.48
CA LEU A 340 7.17 -21.12 -12.54
C LEU A 340 8.02 -22.27 -12.00
N LEU A 341 8.77 -22.04 -10.92
CA LEU A 341 9.58 -23.08 -10.29
C LEU A 341 8.69 -24.16 -9.63
N GLY A 342 7.61 -23.75 -8.96
CA GLY A 342 6.63 -24.68 -8.41
C GLY A 342 5.94 -25.51 -9.49
N LEU A 343 5.58 -24.90 -10.62
CA LEU A 343 5.01 -25.59 -11.77
C LEU A 343 6.00 -26.59 -12.41
N LEU A 344 7.29 -26.25 -12.46
CA LEU A 344 8.34 -27.16 -12.92
C LEU A 344 8.46 -28.38 -12.00
N LEU A 345 8.52 -28.16 -10.68
CA LEU A 345 8.57 -29.25 -9.70
C LEU A 345 7.34 -30.15 -9.77
N LEU A 346 6.15 -29.56 -9.92
CA LEU A 346 4.91 -30.30 -10.12
C LEU A 346 4.96 -31.15 -11.39
N SER A 347 5.47 -30.60 -12.49
CA SER A 347 5.62 -31.32 -13.77
C SER A 347 6.56 -32.51 -13.62
N ILE A 348 7.68 -32.34 -12.91
CA ILE A 348 8.62 -33.43 -12.61
C ILE A 348 7.94 -34.51 -11.76
N ALA A 349 7.21 -34.13 -10.70
CA ALA A 349 6.49 -35.07 -9.85
C ALA A 349 5.44 -35.87 -10.63
N TYR A 350 4.71 -35.22 -11.54
CA TYR A 350 3.73 -35.87 -12.40
C TYR A 350 4.38 -36.87 -13.37
N LEU A 351 5.49 -36.49 -14.02
CA LEU A 351 6.24 -37.39 -14.91
C LEU A 351 6.79 -38.61 -14.16
N LEU A 352 7.28 -38.42 -12.93
CA LEU A 352 7.71 -39.52 -12.06
C LEU A 352 6.53 -40.47 -11.73
N ALA A 353 5.37 -39.92 -11.39
CA ALA A 353 4.17 -40.71 -11.12
C ALA A 353 3.73 -41.53 -12.35
N LEU A 354 3.77 -40.93 -13.55
CA LEU A 354 3.49 -41.63 -14.81
C LEU A 354 4.49 -42.76 -15.07
N ALA A 355 5.80 -42.48 -14.91
CA ALA A 355 6.85 -43.48 -15.12
C ALA A 355 6.69 -44.68 -14.17
N ILE A 356 6.39 -44.43 -12.89
CA ILE A 356 6.11 -45.48 -11.90
C ILE A 356 4.84 -46.26 -12.25
N GLY A 357 3.77 -45.59 -12.67
CA GLY A 357 2.52 -46.23 -13.11
C GLY A 357 2.73 -47.18 -14.31
N ILE A 358 3.50 -46.73 -15.30
CA ILE A 358 3.84 -47.56 -16.48
C ILE A 358 4.70 -48.76 -16.07
N TRP A 359 5.66 -48.56 -15.17
CA TRP A 359 6.57 -49.62 -14.73
C TRP A 359 5.88 -50.69 -13.87
N THR A 360 4.97 -50.29 -12.99
CA THR A 360 4.19 -51.20 -12.15
C THR A 360 3.19 -52.03 -12.97
N HIS A 361 2.51 -51.43 -13.96
CA HIS A 361 1.65 -52.18 -14.89
C HIS A 361 2.44 -53.16 -15.78
N ARG A 362 3.66 -52.82 -16.22
CA ARG A 362 4.50 -53.75 -17.01
C ARG A 362 5.00 -54.96 -16.21
N ARG A 363 5.15 -54.88 -14.89
CA ARG A 363 5.53 -56.03 -14.04
C ARG A 363 4.36 -56.96 -13.73
N GLY A 364 3.14 -56.42 -13.62
CA GLY A 364 1.93 -57.23 -13.40
C GLY A 364 1.64 -58.21 -14.54
N SER A 365 1.80 -57.79 -15.79
CA SER A 365 1.47 -58.65 -16.95
C SER A 365 2.39 -59.87 -17.11
N TRP A 366 3.61 -59.84 -16.57
CA TRP A 366 4.53 -61.00 -16.62
C TRP A 366 4.14 -62.12 -15.64
N GLN A 367 3.58 -61.80 -14.47
CA GLN A 367 3.16 -62.81 -13.49
C GLN A 367 1.87 -63.56 -13.91
N TRP A 368 0.98 -62.92 -14.67
CA TRP A 368 -0.22 -63.59 -15.21
C TRP A 368 0.06 -64.46 -16.45
N ALA A 369 1.11 -64.15 -17.22
CA ALA A 369 1.57 -65.00 -18.32
C ALA A 369 2.28 -66.27 -17.81
N ALA A 370 3.01 -66.19 -16.69
CA ALA A 370 3.67 -67.35 -16.09
C ALA A 370 2.68 -68.35 -15.45
N ARG A 371 1.52 -67.89 -14.94
CA ARG A 371 0.53 -68.77 -14.29
C ARG A 371 -0.34 -69.55 -15.27
N ARG A 372 -0.53 -69.06 -16.50
CA ARG A 372 -1.39 -69.70 -17.51
C ARG A 372 -0.74 -70.87 -18.26
N ASN A 373 0.59 -71.02 -18.16
CA ASN A 373 1.32 -72.15 -18.77
C ASN A 373 1.52 -73.35 -17.81
N GLY A 374 1.02 -73.28 -16.57
CA GLY A 374 1.15 -74.36 -15.58
C GLY A 374 -0.05 -75.31 -15.46
N GLU A 375 -1.21 -74.99 -16.05
CA GLU A 375 -2.48 -75.71 -15.82
C GLU A 375 -2.90 -76.63 -16.96
N SER A 376 -1.99 -76.98 -17.88
CA SER A 376 -2.26 -77.92 -18.98
C SER A 376 -1.35 -79.15 -18.90
N ARG A 377 -1.53 -80.02 -17.89
CA ARG A 377 -1.33 -81.49 -17.95
C ARG A 377 -1.34 -82.12 -16.54
N SER A 378 -2.52 -82.53 -16.09
CA SER A 378 -2.69 -83.73 -15.26
C SER A 378 -4.14 -84.20 -15.33
N GLY A 379 -4.55 -84.63 -16.53
CA GLY A 379 -5.63 -85.58 -16.65
C GLY A 379 -5.18 -86.92 -16.06
N ILE A 380 -5.37 -87.10 -14.75
CA ILE A 380 -5.38 -88.42 -14.14
C ILE A 380 -6.82 -88.89 -14.18
N ALA A 381 -7.11 -89.71 -15.19
CA ALA A 381 -8.28 -90.56 -15.23
C ALA A 381 -8.19 -91.53 -14.04
N ASN A 382 -9.19 -91.50 -13.16
CA ASN A 382 -9.45 -92.57 -12.21
C ASN A 382 -10.57 -93.47 -12.80
N PRO A 383 -10.26 -94.60 -13.44
CA PRO A 383 -11.21 -95.69 -13.57
C PRO A 383 -11.09 -96.55 -12.31
N TRP A 384 -12.20 -96.85 -11.64
CA TRP A 384 -12.48 -98.03 -10.79
C TRP A 384 -13.59 -97.66 -9.82
N ARG A 385 -14.83 -98.03 -10.18
CA ARG A 385 -15.99 -97.97 -9.32
C ARG A 385 -16.84 -99.21 -9.58
N GLU A 386 -16.61 -100.24 -8.78
CA GLU A 386 -17.49 -101.40 -8.63
C GLU A 386 -17.26 -101.99 -7.24
N GLY A 387 -18.32 -102.14 -6.44
CA GLY A 387 -18.24 -102.70 -5.09
C GLY A 387 -19.29 -102.19 -4.10
N SER A 388 -20.53 -102.59 -4.30
CA SER A 388 -21.59 -102.82 -3.29
C SER A 388 -21.05 -103.54 -2.02
N ALA A 389 -21.57 -103.46 -0.79
CA ALA A 389 -22.81 -102.94 -0.21
C ALA A 389 -22.64 -102.84 1.36
N PRO A 390 -23.68 -102.99 2.21
CA PRO A 390 -24.08 -102.01 3.24
C PRO A 390 -23.75 -102.46 4.68
N HIS A 391 -23.91 -101.59 5.70
CA HIS A 391 -24.39 -101.88 7.07
C HIS A 391 -24.50 -100.54 7.85
N THR A 392 -25.71 -100.07 8.17
CA THR A 392 -26.46 -100.25 9.44
C THR A 392 -26.09 -99.27 10.56
N THR A 393 -26.96 -98.27 10.72
CA THR A 393 -27.58 -97.76 11.96
C THR A 393 -26.76 -97.72 13.27
N ILE A 394 -26.54 -96.52 13.83
CA ILE A 394 -26.94 -96.14 15.21
C ILE A 394 -27.30 -94.65 15.25
N ALA A 395 -28.49 -94.38 15.78
CA ALA A 395 -29.00 -93.06 16.13
C ALA A 395 -28.42 -92.60 17.48
N VAL A 396 -28.06 -91.32 17.61
CA VAL A 396 -28.20 -90.60 18.89
C VAL A 396 -28.70 -89.19 18.63
N GLN A 397 -29.84 -88.94 19.25
CA GLN A 397 -30.61 -87.71 19.34
C GLN A 397 -30.14 -86.96 20.62
N ASN A 398 -29.92 -85.65 20.54
CA ASN A 398 -29.94 -84.69 21.67
C ASN A 398 -29.96 -83.29 21.05
N VAL A 399 -31.12 -82.61 20.92
CA VAL A 399 -31.82 -81.81 21.95
C VAL A 399 -31.00 -80.59 22.40
N LEU A 400 -31.54 -79.43 21.99
CA LEU A 400 -31.36 -78.00 22.36
C LEU A 400 -31.28 -77.73 23.89
N PRO A 401 -31.02 -76.51 24.44
CA PRO A 401 -31.33 -75.18 23.87
C PRO A 401 -30.36 -74.01 24.20
N ALA A 402 -30.84 -72.82 23.78
CA ALA A 402 -30.36 -71.44 23.90
C ALA A 402 -29.88 -70.93 25.28
N VAL A 403 -29.29 -69.73 25.31
CA VAL A 403 -29.80 -68.51 26.01
C VAL A 403 -28.68 -67.48 26.36
N THR A 404 -28.99 -66.18 26.12
CA THR A 404 -28.50 -64.89 26.70
C THR A 404 -27.02 -64.47 26.56
N SER A 405 -26.70 -63.29 26.01
CA SER A 405 -26.86 -61.90 26.50
C SER A 405 -25.93 -61.53 27.66
N GLU A 406 -24.98 -60.62 27.44
CA GLU A 406 -24.61 -59.63 28.46
C GLU A 406 -24.07 -58.34 27.84
N SER A 407 -24.72 -57.24 28.21
CA SER A 407 -24.28 -55.86 28.11
C SER A 407 -23.64 -55.43 29.43
N LYS A 408 -22.64 -54.55 29.40
CA LYS A 408 -22.31 -53.53 30.42
C LYS A 408 -21.32 -52.57 29.75
N HIS A 409 -21.71 -51.31 29.52
CA HIS A 409 -21.60 -50.15 30.43
C HIS A 409 -20.17 -49.73 30.69
#